data_AF-A0A962WVI0-F1
#
_entry.id   AF-A0A962WVI0-F1
#
_cell.length_a   1.000
_cell.length_b   1.000
_cell.length_c   1.000
_cell.angle_alpha   90.00
_cell.angle_beta   90.00
_cell.angle_gamma   90.00
#
_symmetry.space_group_name_H-M   'P 1'
#
loop_
_entity.id
_entity.type
_entity.pdbx_description
1 polymer ?
#
loop_
_entity_poly.entity_id
_entity_poly.type
_entity_poly.pdbx_seq_one_letter_code
_entity_poly.pdbx_strand_id
1 'polypeptide(L)'
;MQADDDMPRWDEAIAGMVKEEFRNKNAPLVMTDFRRLAKDYDFRLDDIMETMFLMVMHEAWAYQASASDQKELTHETLIEYCTKKRLSEDDLKVFNGTWMPIQGS
;
A
#
# COMPACT_ATOMS: atom_id res chain seq x y z
N MET A 1 -22.16 -16.72 16.13
CA MET A 1 -20.84 -16.14 16.46
C MET A 1 -19.85 -16.96 15.66
N GLN A 2 -19.13 -16.50 14.66
CA GLN A 2 -18.72 -15.15 14.26
C GLN A 2 -18.40 -15.27 12.76
N ALA A 3 -19.02 -14.47 11.91
CA ALA A 3 -18.69 -14.40 10.49
C ALA A 3 -17.91 -13.10 10.29
N ASP A 4 -16.74 -13.04 10.93
CA ASP A 4 -15.85 -11.87 10.93
C ASP A 4 -14.44 -12.26 10.47
N ASP A 5 -14.28 -13.45 9.88
CA ASP A 5 -12.97 -13.99 9.42
C ASP A 5 -12.80 -13.94 7.89
N ASP A 6 -13.89 -13.72 7.13
CA ASP A 6 -13.87 -13.79 5.66
C ASP A 6 -13.77 -12.42 4.97
N MET A 7 -13.91 -11.32 5.72
CA MET A 7 -13.79 -9.98 5.14
C MET A 7 -12.31 -9.59 5.07
N PRO A 8 -11.78 -9.27 3.88
CA PRO A 8 -10.40 -8.81 3.77
C PRO A 8 -10.17 -7.61 4.68
N ARG A 9 -9.03 -7.60 5.37
CA ARG A 9 -8.72 -6.54 6.35
C ARG A 9 -8.43 -5.18 5.72
N TRP A 10 -8.48 -5.09 4.40
CA TRP A 10 -8.20 -3.90 3.61
C TRP A 10 -9.38 -3.58 2.69
N ASP A 11 -9.39 -2.37 2.14
CA ASP A 11 -10.43 -1.95 1.22
C ASP A 11 -10.27 -2.65 -0.14
N GLU A 12 -11.23 -3.50 -0.50
CA GLU A 12 -11.17 -4.30 -1.74
C GLU A 12 -11.24 -3.44 -3.00
N ALA A 13 -11.92 -2.29 -2.95
CA ALA A 13 -12.00 -1.39 -4.08
C ALA A 13 -10.62 -0.78 -4.38
N ILE A 14 -9.92 -0.32 -3.34
CA ILE A 14 -8.55 0.18 -3.47
C ILE A 14 -7.59 -0.94 -3.91
N ALA A 15 -7.67 -2.13 -3.29
CA ALA A 15 -6.80 -3.24 -3.65
C ALA A 15 -7.01 -3.70 -5.10
N GLY A 16 -8.25 -3.72 -5.59
CA GLY A 16 -8.59 -4.01 -6.98
C GLY A 16 -8.03 -2.97 -7.93
N MET A 17 -8.26 -1.69 -7.63
CA MET A 17 -7.75 -0.55 -8.40
C MET A 17 -6.22 -0.58 -8.53
N VAL A 18 -5.51 -0.80 -7.42
CA VAL A 18 -4.04 -0.85 -7.42
C VAL A 18 -3.52 -2.05 -8.23
N LYS A 19 -4.16 -3.22 -8.11
CA LYS A 19 -3.81 -4.40 -8.92
C LYS A 19 -4.02 -4.13 -10.41
N GLU A 20 -5.08 -3.43 -10.78
CA GLU A 20 -5.36 -3.06 -12.16
C GLU A 20 -4.31 -2.07 -12.68
N GLU A 21 -3.93 -1.05 -11.91
CA GLU A 21 -2.85 -0.14 -12.26
C GLU A 21 -1.52 -0.88 -12.50
N PHE A 22 -1.16 -1.82 -11.63
CA PHE A 22 0.04 -2.64 -11.82
C PHE A 22 -0.03 -3.46 -13.12
N ARG A 23 -1.19 -4.05 -13.44
CA ARG A 23 -1.40 -4.80 -14.69
C ARG A 23 -1.30 -3.90 -15.92
N ASN A 24 -1.90 -2.72 -15.87
CA ASN A 24 -1.91 -1.75 -16.97
C ASN A 24 -0.52 -1.18 -17.23
N LYS A 25 0.20 -0.83 -16.16
CA LYS A 25 1.58 -0.31 -16.24
C LYS A 25 2.59 -1.41 -16.57
N ASN A 26 2.29 -2.65 -16.19
CA ASN A 26 3.15 -3.83 -16.32
C ASN A 26 4.56 -3.61 -15.72
N ALA A 27 4.63 -2.86 -14.61
CA ALA A 27 5.85 -2.54 -13.89
C ALA A 27 5.52 -2.23 -12.42
N PRO A 28 6.51 -2.34 -11.50
CA PRO A 28 6.31 -1.99 -10.09
C PRO A 28 5.77 -0.57 -9.93
N LEU A 29 4.86 -0.41 -8.96
CA LEU A 29 4.23 0.86 -8.65
C LEU A 29 5.14 1.69 -7.74
N VAL A 30 5.07 3.00 -7.85
CA VAL A 30 5.78 3.97 -7.04
C VAL A 30 4.80 4.98 -6.44
N MET A 31 5.26 5.78 -5.48
CA MET A 31 4.43 6.79 -4.80
C MET A 31 3.68 7.72 -5.77
N THR A 32 4.27 8.06 -6.91
CA THR A 32 3.61 8.88 -7.94
C THR A 32 2.39 8.20 -8.54
N ASP A 33 2.38 6.87 -8.69
CA ASP A 33 1.21 6.14 -9.19
C ASP A 33 0.06 6.19 -8.18
N PHE A 34 0.34 5.99 -6.88
CA PHE A 34 -0.72 6.08 -5.85
C PHE A 34 -1.28 7.49 -5.73
N ARG A 35 -0.45 8.53 -5.87
CA ARG A 35 -0.92 9.93 -5.93
C ARG A 35 -1.82 10.19 -7.12
N ARG A 36 -1.52 9.57 -8.27
CA ARG A 36 -2.38 9.63 -9.46
C ARG A 36 -3.70 8.92 -9.19
N LEU A 37 -3.67 7.68 -8.69
CA LEU A 37 -4.87 6.91 -8.35
C LEU A 37 -5.77 7.63 -7.34
N ALA A 38 -5.18 8.23 -6.29
CA ALA A 38 -5.91 9.07 -5.33
C ALA A 38 -6.72 10.16 -6.05
N LYS A 39 -6.10 10.84 -7.01
CA LYS A 39 -6.74 11.92 -7.76
C LYS A 39 -7.76 11.41 -8.79
N ASP A 40 -7.44 10.36 -9.53
CA ASP A 40 -8.29 9.82 -10.60
C ASP A 40 -9.58 9.18 -10.05
N TYR A 41 -9.50 8.57 -8.88
CA TYR A 41 -10.61 7.84 -8.25
C TYR A 41 -11.22 8.55 -7.03
N ASP A 42 -10.83 9.81 -6.77
CA ASP A 42 -11.28 10.63 -5.62
C ASP A 42 -11.04 9.96 -4.24
N PHE A 43 -10.03 9.08 -4.16
CA PHE A 43 -9.60 8.49 -2.90
C PHE A 43 -8.56 9.36 -2.21
N ARG A 44 -8.48 9.26 -0.88
CA ARG A 44 -7.39 9.90 -0.14
C ARG A 44 -6.14 9.03 -0.25
N LEU A 45 -4.98 9.68 -0.41
CA LEU A 45 -3.70 8.97 -0.48
C LEU A 45 -3.44 8.17 0.80
N ASP A 46 -3.86 8.67 1.97
CA ASP A 46 -3.71 7.94 3.23
C ASP A 46 -4.50 6.63 3.26
N ASP A 47 -5.74 6.61 2.76
CA ASP A 47 -6.56 5.38 2.65
C ASP A 47 -5.92 4.36 1.67
N ILE A 48 -5.35 4.86 0.56
CA ILE A 48 -4.63 3.99 -0.39
C ILE A 48 -3.39 3.39 0.26
N MET A 49 -2.59 4.20 0.94
CA MET A 49 -1.34 3.73 1.55
C MET A 49 -1.59 2.82 2.76
N GLU A 50 -2.64 3.06 3.55
CA GLU A 50 -3.08 2.15 4.60
C GLU A 50 -3.43 0.77 4.02
N THR A 51 -4.20 0.75 2.92
CA THR A 51 -4.51 -0.49 2.20
C THR A 51 -3.25 -1.19 1.68
N MET A 52 -2.28 -0.45 1.13
CA MET A 52 -0.99 -1.02 0.71
C MET A 52 -0.22 -1.63 1.88
N PHE A 53 -0.17 -0.96 3.03
CA PHE A 53 0.49 -1.44 4.23
C PHE A 53 -0.16 -2.72 4.76
N LEU A 54 -1.49 -2.79 4.78
CA LEU A 54 -2.23 -4.00 5.14
C LEU A 54 -1.92 -5.15 4.18
N MET A 55 -1.88 -4.88 2.86
CA MET A 55 -1.52 -5.91 1.88
C MET A 55 -0.07 -6.40 2.04
N VAL A 56 0.88 -5.54 2.43
CA VAL A 56 2.24 -5.97 2.75
C VAL A 56 2.30 -6.77 4.05
N MET A 57 1.55 -6.34 5.07
CA MET A 57 1.46 -7.05 6.36
C MET A 57 0.91 -8.47 6.18
N HIS A 58 0.03 -8.68 5.21
CA HIS A 58 -0.58 -9.96 4.86
C HIS A 58 0.13 -10.70 3.71
N GLU A 59 1.35 -10.30 3.35
CA GLU A 59 2.18 -10.95 2.32
C GLU A 59 1.51 -11.05 0.93
N ALA A 60 0.53 -10.19 0.64
CA ALA A 60 -0.07 -10.06 -0.68
C ALA A 60 0.76 -9.15 -1.60
N TRP A 61 1.46 -8.18 -1.00
CA TRP A 61 2.32 -7.22 -1.69
C TRP A 61 3.67 -7.10 -0.98
N ALA A 62 4.67 -6.63 -1.69
CA ALA A 62 6.00 -6.32 -1.17
C ALA A 62 6.36 -4.88 -1.51
N TYR A 63 6.99 -4.23 -0.53
CA TYR A 63 7.70 -2.98 -0.74
C TYR A 63 9.20 -3.27 -0.85
N GLN A 64 9.81 -2.79 -1.93
CA GLN A 64 11.24 -2.81 -2.13
C GLN A 64 11.76 -1.38 -1.99
N ALA A 65 12.41 -1.12 -0.85
CA ALA A 65 13.03 0.18 -0.57
C ALA A 65 14.05 0.55 -1.66
N SER A 66 14.07 1.82 -2.04
CA SER A 66 15.12 2.34 -2.93
C SER A 66 16.43 2.51 -2.15
N ALA A 67 17.58 2.57 -2.82
CA ALA A 67 18.85 2.89 -2.16
C ALA A 67 18.84 4.27 -1.46
N SER A 68 17.91 5.14 -1.86
CA SER A 68 17.68 6.45 -1.27
C SER A 68 16.63 6.46 -0.15
N ASP A 69 15.98 5.32 0.16
CA ASP A 69 15.05 5.23 1.27
C ASP A 69 15.81 5.29 2.59
N GLN A 70 15.43 6.25 3.42
CA GLN A 70 15.99 6.37 4.77
C GLN A 70 15.34 5.39 5.76
N LYS A 71 14.24 4.74 5.38
CA LYS A 71 13.43 3.90 6.29
C LYS A 71 13.06 2.58 5.63
N GLU A 72 13.43 1.48 6.29
CA GLU A 72 12.95 0.15 5.91
C GLU A 72 11.50 -0.02 6.35
N LEU A 73 10.67 -0.61 5.49
CA LEU A 73 9.27 -0.91 5.81
C LEU A 73 9.19 -2.24 6.58
N THR A 74 9.55 -2.19 7.87
CA THR A 74 9.46 -3.35 8.77
C THR A 74 8.01 -3.61 9.23
N HIS A 75 7.73 -4.81 9.72
CA HIS A 75 6.41 -5.16 10.27
C HIS A 75 6.00 -4.23 11.43
N GLU A 76 6.94 -3.87 12.30
CA GLU A 76 6.70 -2.91 13.40
C GLU A 76 6.35 -1.51 12.87
N THR A 77 7.03 -1.08 11.80
CA THR A 77 6.75 0.18 11.11
C THR A 77 5.35 0.17 10.51
N LEU A 78 4.94 -0.93 9.89
CA LEU A 78 3.59 -1.12 9.33
C LEU A 78 2.52 -1.06 10.41
N ILE A 79 2.72 -1.72 11.56
CA ILE A 79 1.79 -1.66 12.70
C ILE A 79 1.67 -0.23 13.23
N GLU A 80 2.79 0.48 13.41
CA GLU A 80 2.78 1.88 13.87
C GLU A 80 1.95 2.76 12.93
N TYR A 81 2.17 2.63 11.63
CA TYR A 81 1.48 3.44 10.63
C TYR A 81 0.01 3.09 10.48
N CYS A 82 -0.37 1.82 10.59
CA CYS A 82 -1.78 1.40 10.59
C CYS A 82 -2.50 1.80 11.90
N THR A 83 -1.76 1.99 13.00
CA THR A 83 -2.31 2.47 14.29
C THR A 83 -2.44 4.00 14.30
N LYS A 84 -1.60 4.71 13.53
CA LYS A 84 -1.72 6.15 13.33
C LYS A 84 -2.99 6.43 12.52
N LYS A 85 -4.01 6.97 13.19
CA LYS A 85 -5.29 7.37 12.57
C LYS A 85 -5.18 8.25 11.33
N ARG A 86 -4.02 8.90 11.10
CA ARG A 86 -3.72 9.65 9.87
C ARG A 86 -2.24 9.58 9.54
N LEU A 87 -1.97 9.18 8.31
CA LEU A 87 -0.67 9.34 7.65
C LEU A 87 -0.63 10.73 7.03
N SER A 88 0.39 11.53 7.37
CA SER A 88 0.59 12.80 6.68
C SER A 88 1.37 12.58 5.39
N GLU A 89 1.25 13.49 4.43
CA GLU A 89 2.06 13.40 3.20
C GLU A 89 3.57 13.39 3.49
N ASP A 90 4.02 14.06 4.55
CA ASP A 90 5.42 14.02 4.98
C ASP A 90 5.86 12.65 5.50
N ASP A 91 4.99 11.92 6.20
CA ASP A 91 5.25 10.52 6.59
C ASP A 91 5.40 9.61 5.37
N LEU A 92 4.73 9.95 4.27
CA LEU A 92 4.76 9.16 3.03
C LEU A 92 5.96 9.49 2.13
N LYS A 93 6.56 10.68 2.26
CA LYS A 93 7.72 11.11 1.45
C LYS A 93 8.97 10.26 1.68
N VAL A 94 9.07 9.58 2.82
CA VAL A 94 10.22 8.73 3.11
C VAL A 94 10.21 7.45 2.28
N PHE A 95 9.05 7.04 1.77
CA PHE A 95 8.88 5.83 0.96
C PHE A 95 9.00 6.15 -0.53
N ASN A 96 10.19 5.95 -1.08
CA ASN A 96 10.51 6.17 -2.49
C ASN A 96 10.86 4.87 -3.25
N GLY A 97 10.64 3.73 -2.61
CA GLY A 97 10.77 2.42 -3.18
C GLY A 97 9.63 2.03 -4.11
N THR A 98 9.67 0.78 -4.55
CA THR A 98 8.70 0.19 -5.47
C THR A 98 7.80 -0.80 -4.75
N TRP A 99 6.58 -0.93 -5.26
CA TRP A 99 5.53 -1.78 -4.74
C TRP A 99 5.13 -2.79 -5.81
N MET A 100 5.14 -4.06 -5.45
CA MET A 100 4.78 -5.13 -6.36
C MET A 100 4.00 -6.22 -5.64
N PRO A 101 3.06 -6.90 -6.31
CA PRO A 101 2.42 -8.06 -5.73
C PRO A 101 3.46 -9.14 -5.47
N ILE A 102 3.36 -9.82 -4.33
CA ILE A 102 4.13 -11.05 -4.11
C ILE A 102 3.44 -12.09 -4.98
N GLN A 103 3.99 -12.34 -6.18
CA GLN A 103 3.52 -13.45 -6.98
C GLN A 103 3.90 -14.72 -6.21
N GLY A 104 2.89 -15.37 -5.61
CA GLY A 104 3.04 -16.73 -5.12
C GLY A 104 3.59 -17.58 -6.26
N SER A 105 4.78 -18.15 -6.04
CA SER A 105 5.36 -19.16 -6.92
C SER A 105 4.47 -20.38 -7.02
#